data_AF-A0A958DW86-F1
#
_entry.id   AF-A0A958DW86-F1
#
_cell.length_a   1.000
_cell.length_b   1.000
_cell.length_c   1.000
_cell.angle_alpha   90.00
_cell.angle_beta   90.00
_cell.angle_gamma   90.00
#
_symmetry.space_group_name_H-M   'P 1'
#
loop_
_entity.id
_entity.type
_entity.pdbx_description
1 polymer ?
#
loop_
_entity_poly.entity_id
_entity_poly.type
_entity_poly.pdbx_seq_one_letter_code
_entity_poly.pdbx_strand_id
1 'polypeptide(L)'
;RYVNFMNNPDEETAIHQFGDGDKYFGVCVMMATMPGLPMFGHGQVEGFSEKYGMEYRKAYYDESPNEYLVARHEREIFPLLKKRYLFAEVEHFLLYDLYDENGSVNENVFAYSNRSGEERVLVIFNNSFSETRGWIHTSAAILEKSPEYKDASDAQKRLIQKNLGDGLALPTGGDDFVIFRDSISNLEYIYNSQQLRHQGMYIELGAYKHRVLLDFRSVYDRDGKYRELCNSLNGKGVASIEETLREIHLQPLHNAFRQFSQPAILEKLITAATSDVALPTDLLDNIENQYREFLREAGKFSTTEQQNLDIAKTVRRDLDALLRFRPATLNERYSGESEKYAAFLEKLTDTFANATATYGTLIHWVFVRHLGEFENLPKPELRSRNLLDEWMLGKLVRKSLRNLDLSDAQSDQATALVKLLTRHPNPLKIKGATKIIAFENMDSLLKSSDFQQFCGVNEFENQLWFNKESFTVATDWLCVVKAFSLWQKIDRLADLPDAKNAKAAQKAAKKLPKRLAKLQKLRRHWQKASDNSLYLVTELIADLSKKAKLKSTKDASEKKAVNEKVNGSRKKAVIPVRDDKPAKRPKNISPKQKEKPKTTIKAGTEAKKTAKKPKNLPQKK
;
A
#
# COMPACT_ATOMS: atom_id res chain seq x y z
N ARG A 1 -20.31 -40.36 -13.10
CA ARG A 1 -19.55 -39.19 -12.55
C ARG A 1 -19.75 -39.22 -11.05
N TYR A 2 -18.71 -39.00 -10.25
CA TYR A 2 -18.85 -38.91 -8.80
C TYR A 2 -19.47 -37.56 -8.42
N VAL A 3 -20.23 -37.54 -7.33
CA VAL A 3 -20.96 -36.37 -6.82
C VAL A 3 -20.75 -36.33 -5.32
N ASN A 4 -20.39 -35.15 -4.82
CA ASN A 4 -20.01 -34.93 -3.43
C ASN A 4 -21.03 -33.95 -2.84
N PHE A 5 -21.68 -34.32 -1.73
CA PHE A 5 -22.64 -33.47 -1.02
C PHE A 5 -22.48 -33.67 0.48
N MET A 6 -22.84 -32.65 1.27
CA MET A 6 -22.89 -32.76 2.74
C MET A 6 -24.26 -33.27 3.24
N ASN A 7 -25.32 -32.96 2.50
CA ASN A 7 -26.64 -33.55 2.67
C ASN A 7 -27.38 -33.59 1.33
N ASN A 8 -28.36 -34.48 1.23
CA ASN A 8 -29.41 -34.46 0.19
C ASN A 8 -30.79 -34.13 0.81
N PRO A 9 -31.88 -34.02 0.02
CA PRO A 9 -33.22 -33.71 0.53
C PRO A 9 -33.82 -34.76 1.49
N ASP A 10 -33.35 -36.01 1.43
CA ASP A 10 -33.83 -37.11 2.27
C ASP A 10 -33.10 -37.15 3.63
N GLU A 11 -31.94 -36.50 3.75
CA GLU A 11 -31.08 -36.41 4.94
C GLU A 11 -31.37 -35.17 5.80
N GLU A 12 -30.77 -35.09 6.99
CA GLU A 12 -30.78 -33.87 7.81
C GLU A 12 -29.95 -32.75 7.17
N THR A 13 -30.29 -31.49 7.45
CA THR A 13 -29.54 -30.34 6.91
C THR A 13 -28.07 -30.36 7.36
N ALA A 14 -27.16 -29.86 6.53
CA ALA A 14 -25.72 -29.86 6.84
C ALA A 14 -25.39 -29.15 8.18
N ILE A 15 -26.18 -28.15 8.57
CA ILE A 15 -26.05 -27.45 9.86
C ILE A 15 -26.42 -28.36 11.05
N HIS A 16 -27.42 -29.23 10.92
CA HIS A 16 -27.79 -30.22 11.94
C HIS A 16 -26.78 -31.39 12.01
N GLN A 17 -26.22 -31.82 10.87
CA GLN A 17 -25.26 -32.93 10.84
C GLN A 17 -23.84 -32.56 11.31
N PHE A 18 -23.37 -31.33 11.01
CA PHE A 18 -21.97 -30.93 11.21
C PHE A 18 -21.76 -29.65 12.05
N GLY A 19 -22.84 -28.95 12.43
CA GLY A 19 -22.79 -27.66 13.11
C GLY A 19 -22.41 -26.51 12.18
N ASP A 20 -22.09 -25.35 12.74
CA ASP A 20 -21.56 -24.15 12.07
C ASP A 20 -20.03 -24.00 12.19
N GLY A 21 -19.42 -24.85 13.02
CA GLY A 21 -18.00 -24.81 13.38
C GLY A 21 -17.05 -25.49 12.40
N ASP A 22 -15.83 -25.79 12.87
CA ASP A 22 -14.75 -26.28 12.01
C ASP A 22 -15.02 -27.65 11.35
N LYS A 23 -15.85 -28.51 11.97
CA LYS A 23 -16.23 -29.81 11.38
C LYS A 23 -16.98 -29.62 10.07
N TYR A 24 -17.97 -28.72 10.06
CA TYR A 24 -18.70 -28.34 8.86
C TYR A 24 -17.74 -27.85 7.76
N PHE A 25 -16.82 -26.93 8.08
CA PHE A 25 -15.91 -26.38 7.07
C PHE A 25 -14.87 -27.38 6.58
N GLY A 26 -14.37 -28.29 7.43
CA GLY A 26 -13.50 -29.38 6.99
C GLY A 26 -14.17 -30.35 6.02
N VAL A 27 -15.42 -30.75 6.30
CA VAL A 27 -16.21 -31.59 5.38
C VAL A 27 -16.60 -30.82 4.11
N CYS A 28 -16.90 -29.51 4.20
CA CYS A 28 -17.19 -28.65 3.05
C CYS A 28 -15.95 -28.47 2.15
N VAL A 29 -14.75 -28.33 2.73
CA VAL A 29 -13.47 -28.37 2.02
C VAL A 29 -13.29 -29.72 1.32
N MET A 30 -13.54 -30.86 1.98
CA MET A 30 -13.48 -32.16 1.32
C MET A 30 -14.45 -32.26 0.13
N MET A 31 -15.70 -31.85 0.32
CA MET A 31 -16.72 -31.85 -0.74
C MET A 31 -16.25 -31.05 -1.97
N ALA A 32 -15.68 -29.86 -1.75
CA ALA A 32 -15.21 -28.96 -2.80
C ALA A 32 -13.91 -29.41 -3.49
N THR A 33 -13.03 -30.13 -2.78
CA THR A 33 -11.65 -30.43 -3.23
C THR A 33 -11.36 -31.90 -3.57
N MET A 34 -12.22 -32.83 -3.18
CA MET A 34 -12.22 -34.20 -3.73
C MET A 34 -12.66 -34.21 -5.21
N PRO A 35 -12.20 -35.16 -6.04
CA PRO A 35 -12.71 -35.35 -7.41
C PRO A 35 -14.23 -35.54 -7.49
N GLY A 36 -14.84 -35.17 -8.62
CA GLY A 36 -16.30 -35.24 -8.83
C GLY A 36 -17.01 -33.87 -8.86
N LEU A 37 -18.34 -33.86 -8.70
CA LEU A 37 -19.17 -32.65 -8.69
C LEU A 37 -19.64 -32.31 -7.26
N PRO A 38 -19.17 -31.20 -6.64
CA PRO A 38 -19.74 -30.71 -5.40
C PRO A 38 -21.16 -30.19 -5.63
N MET A 39 -22.08 -30.51 -4.74
CA MET A 39 -23.43 -29.95 -4.68
C MET A 39 -23.70 -29.43 -3.28
N PHE A 40 -24.18 -28.20 -3.18
CA PHE A 40 -24.62 -27.59 -1.93
C PHE A 40 -26.14 -27.80 -1.79
N GLY A 41 -26.59 -28.15 -0.59
CA GLY A 41 -28.01 -28.19 -0.24
C GLY A 41 -28.64 -26.79 -0.26
N HIS A 42 -29.97 -26.73 -0.35
CA HIS A 42 -30.69 -25.47 -0.19
C HIS A 42 -30.46 -24.90 1.22
N GLY A 43 -30.19 -23.61 1.35
CA GLY A 43 -29.89 -22.97 2.63
C GLY A 43 -28.54 -23.35 3.26
N GLN A 44 -27.71 -24.18 2.61
CA GLN A 44 -26.48 -24.69 3.20
C GLN A 44 -25.45 -23.58 3.47
N VAL A 45 -25.38 -22.55 2.61
CA VAL A 45 -24.41 -21.43 2.75
C VAL A 45 -24.90 -20.43 3.79
N GLU A 46 -26.21 -20.22 3.81
CA GLU A 46 -26.96 -19.33 4.70
C GLU A 46 -27.06 -19.90 6.13
N GLY A 47 -26.95 -21.22 6.28
CA GLY A 47 -27.01 -21.92 7.58
C GLY A 47 -28.42 -22.30 8.03
N PHE A 48 -29.37 -22.39 7.10
CA PHE A 48 -30.77 -22.72 7.41
C PHE A 48 -30.93 -24.14 7.96
N SER A 49 -31.83 -24.26 8.93
CA SER A 49 -32.16 -25.49 9.65
C SER A 49 -33.35 -26.23 9.03
N GLU A 50 -34.29 -25.54 8.38
CA GLU A 50 -35.45 -26.17 7.74
C GLU A 50 -35.00 -27.15 6.65
N LYS A 51 -35.53 -28.38 6.72
CA LYS A 51 -35.30 -29.43 5.72
C LYS A 51 -36.29 -29.30 4.58
N TYR A 52 -35.79 -29.23 3.36
CA TYR A 52 -36.58 -29.02 2.15
C TYR A 52 -36.69 -30.30 1.29
N GLY A 53 -37.62 -31.17 1.67
CA GLY A 53 -38.02 -32.34 0.88
C GLY A 53 -38.96 -32.02 -0.29
N MET A 54 -39.29 -33.02 -1.11
CA MET A 54 -40.20 -32.88 -2.27
C MET A 54 -41.66 -32.62 -1.90
N GLU A 55 -42.02 -32.84 -0.64
CA GLU A 55 -43.32 -32.61 -0.02
C GLU A 55 -43.57 -31.14 0.40
N TYR A 56 -42.52 -30.30 0.40
CA TYR A 56 -42.59 -28.91 0.82
C TYR A 56 -43.00 -27.98 -0.33
N ARG A 57 -44.11 -27.25 -0.15
CA ARG A 57 -44.63 -26.28 -1.16
C ARG A 57 -44.12 -24.84 -0.95
N LYS A 58 -43.57 -24.55 0.22
CA LYS A 58 -42.94 -23.29 0.65
C LYS A 58 -42.15 -23.55 1.93
N ALA A 59 -41.30 -22.60 2.33
CA ALA A 59 -40.75 -22.57 3.69
C ALA A 59 -41.87 -22.38 4.75
N TYR A 60 -41.65 -22.98 5.91
CA TYR A 60 -42.45 -22.80 7.12
C TYR A 60 -41.72 -21.97 8.19
N TYR A 61 -40.39 -21.91 8.16
CA TYR A 61 -39.58 -21.09 9.06
C TYR A 61 -39.18 -19.76 8.39
N ASP A 62 -39.04 -18.71 9.22
CA ASP A 62 -38.61 -17.37 8.81
C ASP A 62 -37.14 -17.17 9.21
N GLU A 63 -36.26 -17.94 8.56
CA GLU A 63 -34.84 -17.99 8.89
C GLU A 63 -34.06 -16.84 8.23
N SER A 64 -33.27 -16.12 9.02
CA SER A 64 -32.32 -15.10 8.52
C SER A 64 -30.93 -15.72 8.33
N PRO A 65 -30.19 -15.40 7.25
CA PRO A 65 -28.86 -15.95 7.02
C PRO A 65 -27.88 -15.69 8.16
N ASN A 66 -27.08 -16.70 8.50
CA ASN A 66 -25.95 -16.57 9.41
C ASN A 66 -24.79 -15.88 8.68
N GLU A 67 -24.74 -14.55 8.77
CA GLU A 67 -23.71 -13.69 8.13
C GLU A 67 -22.26 -14.15 8.41
N TYR A 68 -21.99 -14.73 9.59
CA TYR A 68 -20.66 -15.29 9.89
C TYR A 68 -20.37 -16.56 9.08
N LEU A 69 -21.36 -17.44 8.91
CA LEU A 69 -21.26 -18.65 8.08
C LEU A 69 -21.09 -18.29 6.60
N VAL A 70 -21.83 -17.29 6.11
CA VAL A 70 -21.73 -16.76 4.74
C VAL A 70 -20.35 -16.15 4.50
N ALA A 71 -19.90 -15.22 5.35
CA ALA A 71 -18.57 -14.61 5.23
C ALA A 71 -17.42 -15.63 5.39
N ARG A 72 -17.64 -16.74 6.10
CA ARG A 72 -16.68 -17.86 6.18
C ARG A 72 -16.67 -18.69 4.89
N HIS A 73 -17.81 -18.94 4.24
CA HIS A 73 -17.86 -19.54 2.90
C HIS A 73 -17.12 -18.69 1.86
N GLU A 74 -17.35 -17.37 1.86
CA GLU A 74 -16.65 -16.45 0.94
C GLU A 74 -15.13 -16.48 1.09
N ARG A 75 -14.65 -16.64 2.32
CA ARG A 75 -13.23 -16.69 2.68
C ARG A 75 -12.58 -18.05 2.39
N GLU A 76 -13.19 -19.15 2.81
CA GLU A 76 -12.53 -20.46 2.89
C GLU A 76 -12.97 -21.43 1.77
N ILE A 77 -14.20 -21.33 1.26
CA ILE A 77 -14.77 -22.31 0.32
C ILE A 77 -14.85 -21.77 -1.11
N PHE A 78 -15.36 -20.55 -1.30
CA PHE A 78 -15.56 -19.98 -2.64
C PHE A 78 -14.26 -19.78 -3.45
N PRO A 79 -13.07 -19.51 -2.86
CA PRO A 79 -11.81 -19.53 -3.60
C PRO A 79 -11.45 -20.91 -4.17
N LEU A 80 -11.77 -21.99 -3.43
CA LEU A 80 -11.51 -23.36 -3.85
C LEU A 80 -12.45 -23.77 -5.00
N LEU A 81 -13.73 -23.37 -4.92
CA LEU A 81 -14.69 -23.53 -6.02
C LEU A 81 -14.27 -22.77 -7.29
N LYS A 82 -13.66 -21.58 -7.16
CA LYS A 82 -13.08 -20.85 -8.29
C LYS A 82 -11.88 -21.57 -8.92
N LYS A 83 -11.14 -22.38 -8.15
CA LYS A 83 -10.07 -23.29 -8.64
C LYS A 83 -10.55 -24.73 -8.93
N ARG A 84 -11.85 -24.99 -9.15
CA ARG A 84 -12.42 -26.37 -9.25
C ARG A 84 -11.67 -27.30 -10.22
N TYR A 85 -11.11 -26.77 -11.31
CA TYR A 85 -10.32 -27.50 -12.31
C TYR A 85 -9.09 -28.22 -11.72
N LEU A 86 -8.45 -27.66 -10.69
CA LEU A 86 -7.29 -28.25 -9.99
C LEU A 86 -7.67 -29.50 -9.19
N PHE A 87 -8.96 -29.68 -8.92
CA PHE A 87 -9.51 -30.69 -8.01
C PHE A 87 -10.45 -31.68 -8.71
N ALA A 88 -10.77 -31.50 -10.00
CA ALA A 88 -11.90 -32.18 -10.64
C ALA A 88 -11.58 -33.59 -11.13
N GLU A 89 -10.40 -33.74 -11.73
CA GLU A 89 -9.94 -34.96 -12.38
C GLU A 89 -9.08 -35.84 -11.46
N VAL A 90 -8.99 -37.12 -11.79
CA VAL A 90 -8.27 -38.14 -10.99
C VAL A 90 -6.86 -38.46 -11.49
N GLU A 91 -6.42 -37.87 -12.61
CA GLU A 91 -5.15 -38.23 -13.28
C GLU A 91 -3.91 -38.06 -12.39
N HIS A 92 -3.92 -37.08 -11.49
CA HIS A 92 -2.84 -36.78 -10.55
C HIS A 92 -3.31 -36.81 -9.09
N PHE A 93 -4.48 -37.39 -8.82
CA PHE A 93 -5.04 -37.52 -7.48
C PHE A 93 -4.35 -38.66 -6.72
N LEU A 94 -3.83 -38.36 -5.53
CA LEU A 94 -3.17 -39.31 -4.63
C LEU A 94 -3.66 -39.08 -3.20
N LEU A 95 -4.11 -40.15 -2.53
CA LEU A 95 -4.34 -40.19 -1.09
C LEU A 95 -3.05 -40.57 -0.36
N TYR A 96 -2.84 -40.05 0.85
CA TYR A 96 -1.72 -40.38 1.72
C TYR A 96 -2.23 -40.70 3.12
N ASP A 97 -1.59 -41.67 3.76
CA ASP A 97 -1.82 -42.01 5.16
C ASP A 97 -1.00 -41.05 6.05
N LEU A 98 -1.57 -40.61 7.18
CA LEU A 98 -0.81 -39.93 8.23
C LEU A 98 -0.27 -40.97 9.22
N TYR A 99 1.05 -41.13 9.27
CA TYR A 99 1.71 -42.00 10.25
C TYR A 99 2.07 -41.24 11.52
N ASP A 100 1.71 -41.78 12.67
CA ASP A 100 2.07 -41.23 13.98
C ASP A 100 3.53 -41.54 14.37
N GLU A 101 3.95 -41.10 15.56
CA GLU A 101 5.30 -41.34 16.09
C GLU A 101 5.62 -42.82 16.36
N ASN A 102 4.59 -43.68 16.43
CA ASN A 102 4.70 -45.13 16.61
C ASN A 102 4.67 -45.88 15.26
N GLY A 103 4.51 -45.19 14.13
CA GLY A 103 4.33 -45.80 12.80
C GLY A 103 2.93 -46.35 12.53
N SER A 104 1.93 -45.98 13.33
CA SER A 104 0.52 -46.35 13.13
C SER A 104 -0.20 -45.32 12.25
N VAL A 105 -1.13 -45.78 11.40
CA VAL A 105 -1.96 -44.89 10.56
C VAL A 105 -3.05 -44.24 11.42
N ASN A 106 -3.23 -42.93 11.30
CA ASN A 106 -4.36 -42.22 11.89
C ASN A 106 -5.51 -42.08 10.89
N GLU A 107 -6.42 -43.06 10.90
CA GLU A 107 -7.64 -43.16 10.09
C GLU A 107 -8.58 -41.93 10.17
N ASN A 108 -8.40 -41.03 11.14
CA ASN A 108 -9.19 -39.80 11.25
C ASN A 108 -8.68 -38.68 10.32
N VAL A 109 -7.53 -38.84 9.66
CA VAL A 109 -6.89 -37.79 8.87
C VAL A 109 -6.93 -38.09 7.38
N PHE A 110 -7.68 -37.29 6.65
CA PHE A 110 -7.71 -37.33 5.19
C PHE A 110 -6.62 -36.42 4.63
N ALA A 111 -5.62 -36.98 3.95
CA ALA A 111 -4.61 -36.22 3.22
C ALA A 111 -4.58 -36.63 1.74
N TYR A 112 -4.59 -35.65 0.83
CA TYR A 112 -4.48 -35.91 -0.61
C TYR A 112 -3.87 -34.75 -1.39
N SER A 113 -3.18 -35.09 -2.48
CA SER A 113 -2.66 -34.14 -3.47
C SER A 113 -3.37 -34.29 -4.80
N ASN A 114 -3.46 -33.19 -5.55
CA ASN A 114 -3.82 -33.20 -6.96
C ASN A 114 -3.02 -32.14 -7.73
N ARG A 115 -3.03 -32.19 -9.07
CA ARG A 115 -2.23 -31.30 -9.91
C ARG A 115 -2.88 -31.10 -11.28
N SER A 116 -2.90 -29.86 -11.76
CA SER A 116 -3.45 -29.48 -13.06
C SER A 116 -2.49 -28.53 -13.76
N GLY A 117 -1.76 -29.05 -14.77
CA GLY A 117 -0.62 -28.34 -15.36
C GLY A 117 0.48 -28.11 -14.32
N GLU A 118 0.84 -26.85 -14.11
CA GLU A 118 1.81 -26.43 -13.09
C GLU A 118 1.19 -26.12 -11.72
N GLU A 119 -0.14 -25.99 -11.63
CA GLU A 119 -0.78 -25.80 -10.33
C GLU A 119 -0.86 -27.13 -9.58
N ARG A 120 -0.45 -27.12 -8.32
CA ARG A 120 -0.37 -28.27 -7.40
C ARG A 120 -1.20 -27.94 -6.16
N VAL A 121 -1.80 -28.94 -5.52
CA VAL A 121 -2.50 -28.79 -4.25
C VAL A 121 -2.20 -29.97 -3.32
N LEU A 122 -2.18 -29.70 -2.02
CA LEU A 122 -2.17 -30.68 -0.94
C LEU A 122 -3.21 -30.27 0.11
N VAL A 123 -4.26 -31.08 0.26
CA VAL A 123 -5.32 -30.91 1.26
C VAL A 123 -5.04 -31.87 2.41
N ILE A 124 -5.13 -31.39 3.65
CA ILE A 124 -5.18 -32.24 4.85
C ILE A 124 -6.35 -31.81 5.73
N PHE A 125 -7.14 -32.75 6.24
CA PHE A 125 -8.22 -32.52 7.21
C PHE A 125 -8.20 -33.57 8.32
N ASN A 126 -8.19 -33.11 9.57
CA ASN A 126 -8.40 -33.93 10.76
C ASN A 126 -9.91 -34.02 11.06
N ASN A 127 -10.54 -35.17 10.85
CA ASN A 127 -11.96 -35.40 11.13
C ASN A 127 -12.24 -35.79 12.61
N SER A 128 -11.25 -35.71 13.49
CA SER A 128 -11.40 -35.96 14.93
C SER A 128 -11.69 -34.68 15.73
N PHE A 129 -12.32 -34.87 16.90
CA PHE A 129 -12.39 -33.86 17.96
C PHE A 129 -11.10 -33.77 18.80
N SER A 130 -10.14 -34.67 18.58
CA SER A 130 -8.80 -34.63 19.16
C SER A 130 -7.82 -33.85 18.27
N GLU A 131 -6.73 -33.38 18.86
CA GLU A 131 -5.53 -33.00 18.09
C GLU A 131 -4.89 -34.24 17.44
N THR A 132 -4.13 -34.02 16.37
CA THR A 132 -3.35 -35.05 15.67
C THR A 132 -2.01 -34.50 15.21
N ARG A 133 -0.98 -35.35 15.23
CA ARG A 133 0.36 -35.07 14.68
C ARG A 133 0.95 -36.31 14.03
N GLY A 134 1.80 -36.11 13.02
CA GLY A 134 2.41 -37.22 12.28
C GLY A 134 3.05 -36.79 10.96
N TRP A 135 3.40 -37.76 10.13
CA TRP A 135 4.04 -37.55 8.84
C TRP A 135 3.19 -38.08 7.69
N ILE A 136 3.03 -37.27 6.64
CA ILE A 136 2.57 -37.70 5.31
C ILE A 136 3.77 -37.81 4.38
N HIS A 137 3.98 -38.98 3.77
CA HIS A 137 5.15 -39.20 2.89
C HIS A 137 4.83 -40.02 1.64
N THR A 138 4.31 -41.23 1.80
CA THR A 138 4.05 -42.16 0.68
C THR A 138 2.56 -42.33 0.47
N SER A 139 2.11 -42.36 -0.78
CA SER A 139 0.69 -42.48 -1.12
C SER A 139 0.15 -43.88 -0.81
N ALA A 140 -1.17 -43.97 -0.67
CA ALA A 140 -1.89 -45.24 -0.85
C ALA A 140 -1.58 -45.84 -2.24
N ALA A 141 -1.71 -47.16 -2.37
CA ALA A 141 -1.36 -47.86 -3.60
C ALA A 141 -2.38 -47.58 -4.73
N ILE A 142 -1.90 -46.99 -5.83
CA ILE A 142 -2.70 -46.69 -7.03
C ILE A 142 -2.41 -47.66 -8.17
N LEU A 143 -3.38 -47.86 -9.05
CA LEU A 143 -3.33 -48.81 -10.16
C LEU A 143 -2.87 -48.14 -11.46
N GLU A 144 -1.58 -48.22 -11.77
CA GLU A 144 -1.02 -47.64 -13.00
C GLU A 144 -1.09 -48.65 -14.16
N LYS A 145 -1.53 -48.18 -15.34
CA LYS A 145 -1.50 -48.96 -16.59
C LYS A 145 -0.12 -48.81 -17.24
N SER A 146 0.54 -49.91 -17.60
CA SER A 146 1.83 -49.82 -18.31
C SER A 146 1.68 -49.04 -19.63
N PRO A 147 2.52 -48.01 -19.89
CA PRO A 147 2.46 -47.22 -21.12
C PRO A 147 2.95 -47.98 -22.36
N GLU A 148 3.59 -49.14 -22.19
CA GLU A 148 4.11 -49.98 -23.28
C GLU A 148 3.01 -50.77 -24.00
N TYR A 149 1.89 -51.06 -23.34
CA TYR A 149 0.82 -51.93 -23.84
C TYR A 149 -0.50 -51.16 -24.02
N LYS A 150 -0.52 -50.22 -24.97
CA LYS A 150 -1.70 -49.37 -25.23
C LYS A 150 -2.88 -50.09 -25.88
N ASP A 151 -2.60 -51.10 -26.71
CA ASP A 151 -3.60 -51.80 -27.54
C ASP A 151 -3.79 -53.28 -27.17
N ALA A 152 -3.23 -53.73 -26.04
CA ALA A 152 -3.38 -55.11 -25.56
C ALA A 152 -4.44 -55.22 -24.45
N SER A 153 -5.30 -56.24 -24.54
CA SER A 153 -6.21 -56.63 -23.45
C SER A 153 -5.48 -57.07 -22.17
N ASP A 154 -4.23 -57.51 -22.31
CA ASP A 154 -3.32 -57.93 -21.23
C ASP A 154 -2.37 -56.82 -20.74
N ALA A 155 -2.78 -55.55 -20.84
CA ALA A 155 -2.01 -54.44 -20.26
C ALA A 155 -1.85 -54.63 -18.73
N GLN A 156 -0.69 -55.15 -18.30
CA GLN A 156 -0.42 -55.47 -16.90
C GLN A 156 -0.60 -54.22 -16.01
N LYS A 157 -1.59 -54.32 -15.12
CA LYS A 157 -1.93 -53.30 -14.13
C LYS A 157 -1.00 -53.46 -12.94
N ARG A 158 -0.15 -52.47 -12.65
CA ARG A 158 0.77 -52.51 -11.51
C ARG A 158 0.28 -51.59 -10.40
N LEU A 159 0.20 -52.12 -9.18
CA LEU A 159 0.07 -51.29 -8.00
C LEU A 159 1.39 -50.57 -7.74
N ILE A 160 1.33 -49.26 -7.56
CA ILE A 160 2.48 -48.42 -7.21
C ILE A 160 2.09 -47.42 -6.12
N GLN A 161 3.10 -46.94 -5.40
CA GLN A 161 2.96 -45.81 -4.49
C GLN A 161 3.91 -44.69 -4.95
N LYS A 162 3.56 -43.44 -4.68
CA LYS A 162 4.37 -42.26 -5.02
C LYS A 162 4.66 -41.49 -3.73
N ASN A 163 5.90 -41.05 -3.53
CA ASN A 163 6.20 -40.15 -2.43
C ASN A 163 5.62 -38.74 -2.71
N LEU A 164 5.47 -37.94 -1.68
CA LEU A 164 4.88 -36.60 -1.73
C LEU A 164 5.61 -35.67 -2.74
N GLY A 165 6.93 -35.85 -2.90
CA GLY A 165 7.73 -35.15 -3.89
C GLY A 165 7.38 -35.50 -5.34
N ASP A 166 7.05 -36.77 -5.61
CA ASP A 166 6.59 -37.19 -6.95
C ASP A 166 5.11 -36.85 -7.19
N GLY A 167 4.25 -36.98 -6.17
CA GLY A 167 2.84 -36.62 -6.27
C GLY A 167 2.60 -35.14 -6.57
N LEU A 168 3.38 -34.26 -5.92
CA LEU A 168 3.36 -32.81 -6.18
C LEU A 168 4.30 -32.38 -7.33
N ALA A 169 5.00 -33.32 -7.99
CA ALA A 169 5.99 -33.04 -9.03
C ALA A 169 7.00 -31.94 -8.61
N LEU A 170 7.67 -32.16 -7.48
CA LEU A 170 8.68 -31.29 -6.89
C LEU A 170 10.09 -31.62 -7.43
N PRO A 171 10.98 -30.63 -7.59
CA PRO A 171 12.37 -30.83 -8.01
C PRO A 171 13.18 -31.79 -7.12
N THR A 172 14.30 -32.25 -7.64
CA THR A 172 15.18 -33.24 -7.01
C THR A 172 16.52 -32.69 -6.53
N GLY A 173 16.82 -31.41 -6.74
CA GLY A 173 18.08 -30.80 -6.30
C GLY A 173 18.10 -30.50 -4.80
N GLY A 174 19.27 -30.64 -4.18
CA GLY A 174 19.47 -30.29 -2.76
C GLY A 174 19.41 -28.78 -2.48
N ASP A 175 19.58 -27.95 -3.50
CA ASP A 175 19.44 -26.48 -3.45
C ASP A 175 18.09 -25.97 -3.99
N ASP A 176 17.20 -26.87 -4.40
CA ASP A 176 15.82 -26.53 -4.73
C ASP A 176 14.99 -26.41 -3.45
N PHE A 177 14.35 -25.27 -3.26
CA PHE A 177 13.34 -25.04 -2.23
C PHE A 177 11.96 -24.88 -2.87
N VAL A 178 10.92 -25.20 -2.11
CA VAL A 178 9.53 -25.11 -2.52
C VAL A 178 8.81 -24.18 -1.56
N ILE A 179 8.21 -23.13 -2.11
CA ILE A 179 7.34 -22.21 -1.38
C ILE A 179 5.89 -22.54 -1.75
N PHE A 180 5.01 -22.62 -0.76
CA PHE A 180 3.58 -22.84 -0.95
C PHE A 180 2.79 -22.05 0.10
N ARG A 181 1.47 -21.91 -0.08
CA ARG A 181 0.60 -21.13 0.80
C ARG A 181 -0.56 -21.96 1.30
N ASP A 182 -0.83 -21.93 2.60
CA ASP A 182 -2.11 -22.41 3.13
C ASP A 182 -3.20 -21.37 2.85
N SER A 183 -4.27 -21.73 2.14
CA SER A 183 -5.33 -20.78 1.79
C SER A 183 -6.22 -20.38 2.96
N ILE A 184 -6.18 -21.10 4.07
CA ILE A 184 -7.02 -20.86 5.26
C ILE A 184 -6.36 -19.80 6.15
N SER A 185 -5.08 -19.95 6.49
CA SER A 185 -4.29 -18.98 7.24
C SER A 185 -3.66 -17.87 6.38
N ASN A 186 -3.64 -18.05 5.04
CA ASN A 186 -2.94 -17.19 4.07
C ASN A 186 -1.42 -17.02 4.37
N LEU A 187 -0.82 -17.97 5.09
CA LEU A 187 0.62 -18.01 5.37
C LEU A 187 1.36 -18.78 4.26
N GLU A 188 2.50 -18.23 3.85
CA GLU A 188 3.49 -18.91 3.02
C GLU A 188 4.48 -19.70 3.88
N TYR A 189 4.82 -20.90 3.42
CA TYR A 189 5.79 -21.81 4.02
C TYR A 189 6.91 -22.07 3.01
N ILE A 190 8.12 -22.35 3.50
CA ILE A 190 9.25 -22.79 2.68
C ILE A 190 9.81 -24.09 3.23
N TYR A 191 10.10 -25.03 2.35
CA TYR A 191 10.75 -26.30 2.66
C TYR A 191 11.79 -26.63 1.59
N ASN A 192 12.82 -27.41 1.95
CA ASN A 192 13.74 -27.98 0.99
C ASN A 192 13.05 -29.09 0.17
N SER A 193 13.21 -29.08 -1.15
CA SER A 193 12.51 -30.01 -2.06
C SER A 193 12.95 -31.46 -1.86
N GLN A 194 14.26 -31.68 -1.68
CA GLN A 194 14.83 -32.99 -1.38
C GLN A 194 14.39 -33.51 0.00
N GLN A 195 14.22 -32.62 0.99
CA GLN A 195 13.69 -33.00 2.30
C GLN A 195 12.24 -33.51 2.22
N LEU A 196 11.32 -32.76 1.59
CA LEU A 196 9.92 -33.20 1.42
C LEU A 196 9.80 -34.53 0.67
N ARG A 197 10.71 -34.78 -0.28
CA ARG A 197 10.78 -36.00 -1.08
C ARG A 197 11.23 -37.23 -0.28
N HIS A 198 12.18 -37.08 0.65
CA HIS A 198 12.73 -38.20 1.44
C HIS A 198 12.07 -38.40 2.81
N GLN A 199 11.67 -37.33 3.49
CA GLN A 199 11.08 -37.37 4.84
C GLN A 199 9.56 -37.17 4.83
N GLY A 200 9.01 -36.57 3.78
CA GLY A 200 7.60 -36.16 3.74
C GLY A 200 7.39 -34.81 4.42
N MET A 201 6.15 -34.56 4.85
CA MET A 201 5.76 -33.36 5.59
C MET A 201 5.22 -33.74 6.96
N TYR A 202 5.82 -33.17 8.01
CA TYR A 202 5.26 -33.22 9.36
C TYR A 202 4.02 -32.32 9.45
N ILE A 203 2.94 -32.86 9.99
CA ILE A 203 1.64 -32.21 10.16
C ILE A 203 1.28 -32.18 11.65
N GLU A 204 0.69 -31.07 12.06
CA GLU A 204 0.13 -30.84 13.40
C GLU A 204 -1.20 -30.09 13.23
N LEU A 205 -2.30 -30.68 13.69
CA LEU A 205 -3.66 -30.20 13.45
C LEU A 205 -4.54 -30.41 14.68
N GLY A 206 -5.07 -29.32 15.23
CA GLY A 206 -6.11 -29.38 16.25
C GLY A 206 -7.43 -30.00 15.76
N ALA A 207 -8.37 -30.16 16.68
CA ALA A 207 -9.71 -30.70 16.44
C ALA A 207 -10.40 -30.06 15.21
N TYR A 208 -10.89 -30.89 14.29
CA TYR A 208 -11.58 -30.49 13.06
C TYR A 208 -10.82 -29.50 12.14
N LYS A 209 -9.52 -29.27 12.36
CA LYS A 209 -8.73 -28.36 11.53
C LYS A 209 -8.30 -29.00 10.21
N HIS A 210 -8.18 -28.15 9.21
CA HIS A 210 -7.72 -28.50 7.87
C HIS A 210 -6.68 -27.48 7.39
N ARG A 211 -5.87 -27.87 6.41
CA ARG A 211 -4.98 -27.01 5.63
C ARG A 211 -5.23 -27.28 4.15
N VAL A 212 -5.19 -26.23 3.33
CA VAL A 212 -5.32 -26.33 1.87
C VAL A 212 -4.14 -25.62 1.25
N LEU A 213 -3.08 -26.39 1.01
CA LEU A 213 -1.79 -25.90 0.56
C LEU A 213 -1.84 -25.74 -0.97
N LEU A 214 -1.67 -24.51 -1.45
CA LEU A 214 -1.78 -24.07 -2.83
C LEU A 214 -0.54 -23.27 -3.27
N ASP A 215 -0.54 -22.86 -4.53
CA ASP A 215 0.41 -21.90 -5.12
C ASP A 215 1.89 -22.31 -4.95
N PHE A 216 2.13 -23.63 -4.96
CA PHE A 216 3.44 -24.27 -4.94
C PHE A 216 4.33 -23.75 -6.07
N ARG A 217 5.45 -23.12 -5.70
CA ARG A 217 6.47 -22.57 -6.61
C ARG A 217 7.86 -22.99 -6.15
N SER A 218 8.67 -23.46 -7.09
CA SER A 218 10.08 -23.83 -6.82
C SER A 218 11.00 -22.62 -6.98
N VAL A 219 11.99 -22.53 -6.10
CA VAL A 219 13.05 -21.51 -6.11
C VAL A 219 14.40 -22.19 -5.88
N TYR A 220 15.43 -21.77 -6.63
CA TYR A 220 16.77 -22.35 -6.52
C TYR A 220 17.67 -21.44 -5.68
N ASP A 221 18.31 -21.99 -4.64
CA ASP A 221 19.15 -21.22 -3.73
C ASP A 221 20.56 -21.03 -4.30
N ARG A 222 20.89 -19.78 -4.66
CA ARG A 222 22.19 -19.42 -5.27
C ARG A 222 23.23 -18.93 -4.27
N ASP A 223 22.77 -18.41 -3.13
CA ASP A 223 23.60 -17.68 -2.17
C ASP A 223 23.29 -18.05 -0.71
N GLY A 224 22.50 -19.11 -0.48
CA GLY A 224 22.23 -19.71 0.83
C GLY A 224 21.06 -19.08 1.58
N LYS A 225 20.41 -18.06 1.02
CA LYS A 225 19.37 -17.27 1.70
C LYS A 225 18.07 -18.05 1.91
N TYR A 226 17.68 -18.90 0.96
CA TYR A 226 16.48 -19.73 1.13
C TYR A 226 16.72 -20.83 2.17
N ARG A 227 17.93 -21.40 2.22
CA ARG A 227 18.39 -22.35 3.24
C ARG A 227 18.44 -21.72 4.64
N GLU A 228 19.02 -20.53 4.77
CA GLU A 228 19.06 -19.78 6.04
C GLU A 228 17.64 -19.43 6.55
N LEU A 229 16.76 -18.96 5.66
CA LEU A 229 15.36 -18.70 6.01
C LEU A 229 14.63 -19.98 6.42
N CYS A 230 14.74 -21.06 5.64
CA CYS A 230 14.09 -22.34 5.93
C CYS A 230 14.49 -22.88 7.31
N ASN A 231 15.79 -22.81 7.64
CA ASN A 231 16.32 -23.22 8.93
C ASN A 231 15.83 -22.31 10.08
N SER A 232 15.80 -20.99 9.88
CA SER A 232 15.36 -20.04 10.92
C SER A 232 13.85 -20.06 11.17
N LEU A 233 13.04 -20.37 10.17
CA LEU A 233 11.59 -20.57 10.33
C LEU A 233 11.25 -21.91 10.99
N ASN A 234 12.02 -22.97 10.74
CA ASN A 234 11.82 -24.31 11.30
C ASN A 234 10.36 -24.80 11.16
N GLY A 235 9.84 -24.76 9.93
CA GLY A 235 8.46 -25.15 9.58
C GLY A 235 7.36 -24.12 9.87
N LYS A 236 7.68 -22.97 10.49
CA LYS A 236 6.70 -21.89 10.73
C LYS A 236 6.37 -21.13 9.44
N GLY A 237 5.09 -20.85 9.24
CA GLY A 237 4.61 -20.01 8.13
C GLY A 237 4.80 -18.51 8.41
N VAL A 238 4.91 -17.72 7.34
CA VAL A 238 5.03 -16.25 7.35
C VAL A 238 4.10 -15.62 6.31
N ALA A 239 3.75 -14.34 6.45
CA ALA A 239 2.83 -13.68 5.51
C ALA A 239 3.37 -13.58 4.06
N SER A 240 4.69 -13.54 3.88
CA SER A 240 5.35 -13.64 2.57
C SER A 240 6.82 -14.00 2.73
N ILE A 241 7.27 -15.08 2.08
CA ILE A 241 8.68 -15.52 2.11
C ILE A 241 9.59 -14.44 1.52
N GLU A 242 9.16 -13.83 0.41
CA GLU A 242 9.89 -12.77 -0.30
C GLU A 242 10.03 -11.48 0.52
N GLU A 243 9.09 -11.23 1.45
CA GLU A 243 9.22 -10.11 2.38
C GLU A 243 10.14 -10.43 3.55
N THR A 244 10.09 -11.66 4.09
CA THR A 244 11.00 -12.10 5.17
C THR A 244 12.46 -12.18 4.71
N LEU A 245 12.74 -12.62 3.48
CA LEU A 245 14.10 -12.60 2.91
C LEU A 245 14.67 -11.18 2.84
N ARG A 246 13.89 -10.21 2.36
CA ARG A 246 14.28 -8.80 2.33
C ARG A 246 14.48 -8.24 3.74
N GLU A 247 13.63 -8.60 4.69
CA GLU A 247 13.79 -8.19 6.08
C GLU A 247 15.04 -8.78 6.75
N ILE A 248 15.41 -10.05 6.48
CA ILE A 248 16.69 -10.65 6.92
C ILE A 248 17.87 -9.86 6.34
N HIS A 249 17.89 -9.67 5.01
CA HIS A 249 18.99 -8.97 4.33
C HIS A 249 19.19 -7.53 4.85
N LEU A 250 18.10 -6.85 5.21
CA LEU A 250 18.12 -5.49 5.74
C LEU A 250 18.38 -5.38 7.26
N GLN A 251 18.57 -6.49 8.01
CA GLN A 251 18.77 -6.41 9.47
C GLN A 251 19.93 -5.51 9.93
N PRO A 252 21.11 -5.43 9.27
CA PRO A 252 22.16 -4.49 9.68
C PRO A 252 21.68 -3.03 9.64
N LEU A 253 21.00 -2.65 8.56
CA LEU A 253 20.40 -1.33 8.38
C LEU A 253 19.28 -1.06 9.38
N HIS A 254 18.43 -2.05 9.62
CA HIS A 254 17.34 -1.94 10.61
C HIS A 254 17.90 -1.80 12.04
N ASN A 255 18.95 -2.53 12.39
CA ASN A 255 19.62 -2.43 13.69
C ASN A 255 20.28 -1.07 13.90
N ALA A 256 20.83 -0.45 12.85
CA ALA A 256 21.35 0.91 12.91
C ALA A 256 20.23 1.96 13.05
N PHE A 257 19.13 1.85 12.30
CA PHE A 257 17.97 2.74 12.43
C PHE A 257 17.36 2.70 13.85
N ARG A 258 17.25 1.48 14.41
CA ARG A 258 16.78 1.24 15.78
C ARG A 258 17.64 1.93 16.86
N GLN A 259 18.88 2.37 16.57
CA GLN A 259 19.72 3.06 17.56
C GLN A 259 19.20 4.45 17.94
N PHE A 260 18.69 5.22 16.97
CA PHE A 260 18.14 6.56 17.20
C PHE A 260 16.60 6.59 17.24
N SER A 261 15.91 5.54 16.77
CA SER A 261 14.43 5.42 16.80
C SER A 261 13.88 4.66 18.03
N GLN A 262 14.64 4.60 19.13
CA GLN A 262 14.25 3.92 20.36
C GLN A 262 13.23 4.74 21.19
N PRO A 263 12.26 4.10 21.89
CA PRO A 263 11.27 4.80 22.72
C PRO A 263 11.91 5.78 23.71
N ALA A 264 12.87 5.32 24.51
CA ALA A 264 13.58 6.15 25.50
C ALA A 264 14.45 7.29 24.92
N ILE A 265 14.59 7.39 23.59
CA ILE A 265 15.15 8.56 22.89
C ILE A 265 14.01 9.47 22.42
N LEU A 266 12.99 8.89 21.79
CA LEU A 266 11.81 9.61 21.32
C LEU A 266 11.03 10.26 22.46
N GLU A 267 10.85 9.61 23.60
CA GLU A 267 10.26 10.19 24.82
C GLU A 267 10.98 11.45 25.28
N LYS A 268 12.32 11.45 25.29
CA LYS A 268 13.14 12.61 25.68
C LYS A 268 12.99 13.75 24.68
N LEU A 269 12.95 13.44 23.39
CA LEU A 269 12.69 14.40 22.32
C LEU A 269 11.27 14.99 22.43
N ILE A 270 10.24 14.15 22.61
CA ILE A 270 8.84 14.57 22.77
C ILE A 270 8.69 15.44 24.02
N THR A 271 9.27 15.05 25.15
CA THR A 271 9.24 15.81 26.41
C THR A 271 9.86 17.20 26.27
N ALA A 272 11.02 17.31 25.59
CA ALA A 272 11.65 18.60 25.30
C ALA A 272 10.90 19.43 24.24
N ALA A 273 10.05 18.79 23.42
CA ALA A 273 9.20 19.45 22.43
C ALA A 273 7.83 19.85 22.99
N THR A 274 7.40 19.32 24.13
CA THR A 274 6.20 19.76 24.86
C THR A 274 6.55 20.79 25.94
N SER A 275 7.58 20.50 26.73
CA SER A 275 7.89 21.15 28.00
C SER A 275 9.22 21.90 27.92
N ASP A 276 9.43 22.90 28.77
CA ASP A 276 10.71 23.64 28.85
C ASP A 276 11.82 22.84 29.58
N VAL A 277 11.83 21.52 29.41
CA VAL A 277 12.83 20.60 29.94
C VAL A 277 14.03 20.60 28.99
N ALA A 278 15.20 20.97 29.48
CA ALA A 278 16.42 20.94 28.70
C ALA A 278 16.79 19.50 28.29
N LEU A 279 17.16 19.33 27.01
CA LEU A 279 17.75 18.08 26.52
C LEU A 279 19.11 17.84 27.21
N PRO A 280 19.52 16.58 27.41
CA PRO A 280 20.94 16.27 27.66
C PRO A 280 21.76 16.83 26.49
N THR A 281 22.83 17.58 26.81
CA THR A 281 23.64 18.33 25.83
C THR A 281 24.04 17.49 24.62
N ASP A 282 24.44 16.26 24.89
CA ASP A 282 25.09 15.38 23.92
C ASP A 282 24.05 14.54 23.15
N LEU A 283 22.76 14.60 23.48
CA LEU A 283 21.75 13.70 22.90
C LEU A 283 21.59 13.92 21.38
N LEU A 284 21.61 15.17 20.92
CA LEU A 284 21.51 15.49 19.49
C LEU A 284 22.79 15.12 18.71
N ASP A 285 23.95 15.15 19.37
CA ASP A 285 25.24 14.76 18.77
C ASP A 285 25.37 13.23 18.70
N ASN A 286 24.91 12.52 19.73
CA ASN A 286 24.75 11.07 19.72
C ASN A 286 23.78 10.60 18.63
N ILE A 287 22.64 11.28 18.45
CA ILE A 287 21.71 11.00 17.34
C ILE A 287 22.38 11.27 15.99
N GLU A 288 23.16 12.35 15.82
CA GLU A 288 23.92 12.56 14.57
C GLU A 288 24.88 11.40 14.29
N ASN A 289 25.64 10.96 15.29
CA ASN A 289 26.59 9.86 15.15
C ASN A 289 25.90 8.53 14.83
N GLN A 290 24.83 8.17 15.55
CA GLN A 290 24.03 6.98 15.24
C GLN A 290 23.43 7.03 13.83
N TYR A 291 22.98 8.21 13.38
CA TYR A 291 22.47 8.40 12.03
C TYR A 291 23.57 8.28 10.96
N ARG A 292 24.82 8.69 11.26
CA ARG A 292 25.97 8.47 10.37
C ARG A 292 26.29 6.99 10.20
N GLU A 293 26.26 6.19 11.27
CA GLU A 293 26.46 4.75 11.16
C GLU A 293 25.32 4.08 10.38
N PHE A 294 24.07 4.51 10.58
CA PHE A 294 22.94 4.08 9.74
C PHE A 294 23.14 4.42 8.26
N LEU A 295 23.65 5.61 7.91
CA LEU A 295 23.98 5.93 6.53
C LEU A 295 25.15 5.10 5.97
N ARG A 296 26.13 4.70 6.80
CA ARG A 296 27.19 3.77 6.36
C ARG A 296 26.66 2.36 6.10
N GLU A 297 25.76 1.86 6.94
CA GLU A 297 25.06 0.59 6.66
C GLU A 297 24.18 0.69 5.42
N ALA A 298 23.47 1.81 5.22
CA ALA A 298 22.69 2.09 4.01
C ALA A 298 23.56 2.09 2.75
N GLY A 299 24.82 2.52 2.87
CA GLY A 299 25.82 2.48 1.83
C GLY A 299 26.10 1.10 1.24
N LYS A 300 25.86 0.01 1.99
CA LYS A 300 25.99 -1.38 1.52
C LYS A 300 24.83 -1.83 0.63
N PHE A 301 23.71 -1.11 0.67
CA PHE A 301 22.50 -1.35 -0.13
C PHE A 301 22.29 -0.26 -1.20
N SER A 302 23.23 0.69 -1.33
CA SER A 302 23.22 1.75 -2.32
C SER A 302 23.66 1.25 -3.69
N THR A 303 23.13 1.86 -4.75
CA THR A 303 23.64 1.65 -6.12
C THR A 303 24.74 2.64 -6.51
N THR A 304 25.16 3.50 -5.57
CA THR A 304 26.11 4.59 -5.79
C THR A 304 27.27 4.55 -4.78
N GLU A 305 28.49 4.76 -5.29
CA GLU A 305 29.71 4.88 -4.49
C GLU A 305 29.81 6.25 -3.78
N GLN A 306 29.26 7.31 -4.38
CA GLN A 306 29.42 8.68 -3.90
C GLN A 306 28.35 9.08 -2.88
N GLN A 307 28.59 8.69 -1.63
CA GLN A 307 27.60 8.73 -0.54
C GLN A 307 27.74 9.95 0.38
N ASN A 308 26.64 10.70 0.57
CA ASN A 308 26.62 11.94 1.36
C ASN A 308 26.27 11.68 2.84
N LEU A 309 27.28 11.34 3.65
CA LEU A 309 27.12 11.15 5.11
C LEU A 309 26.80 12.44 5.88
N ASP A 310 26.98 13.62 5.29
CA ASP A 310 26.77 14.91 5.98
C ASP A 310 25.30 15.34 6.06
N ILE A 311 24.38 14.56 5.49
CA ILE A 311 22.94 14.62 5.75
C ILE A 311 22.63 14.50 7.24
N ALA A 312 23.45 13.77 8.00
CA ALA A 312 23.28 13.66 9.45
C ALA A 312 23.28 15.05 10.13
N LYS A 313 24.14 15.99 9.71
CA LYS A 313 24.12 17.39 10.19
C LYS A 313 22.82 18.10 9.84
N THR A 314 22.25 17.81 8.67
CA THR A 314 20.95 18.35 8.25
C THR A 314 19.82 17.80 9.11
N VAL A 315 19.80 16.48 9.37
CA VAL A 315 18.82 15.81 10.22
C VAL A 315 18.92 16.31 11.67
N ARG A 316 20.12 16.44 12.24
CA ARG A 316 20.36 17.05 13.57
C ARG A 316 19.79 18.47 13.65
N ARG A 317 20.05 19.31 12.66
CA ARG A 317 19.54 20.70 12.58
C ARG A 317 18.02 20.77 12.39
N ASP A 318 17.45 19.82 11.64
CA ASP A 318 15.99 19.73 11.47
C ASP A 318 15.30 19.22 12.73
N LEU A 319 15.96 18.36 13.50
CA LEU A 319 15.48 17.89 14.79
C LEU A 319 15.53 19.00 15.85
N ASP A 320 16.68 19.64 16.08
CA ASP A 320 16.82 20.80 16.99
C ASP A 320 15.77 21.88 16.71
N ALA A 321 15.58 22.22 15.43
CA ALA A 321 14.53 23.13 15.00
C ALA A 321 13.11 22.61 15.30
N LEU A 322 12.83 21.31 15.07
CA LEU A 322 11.51 20.71 15.35
C LEU A 322 11.15 20.77 16.84
N LEU A 323 12.11 20.56 17.74
CA LEU A 323 11.88 20.58 19.20
C LEU A 323 11.46 21.99 19.68
N ARG A 324 11.88 23.04 18.96
CA ARG A 324 11.50 24.45 19.23
C ARG A 324 10.16 24.86 18.56
N PHE A 325 9.57 24.01 17.72
CA PHE A 325 8.39 24.35 16.89
C PHE A 325 7.05 24.07 17.62
N ARG A 326 6.77 24.83 18.69
CA ARG A 326 5.50 24.74 19.45
C ARG A 326 4.45 25.76 18.99
N PRO A 327 3.14 25.43 19.04
CA PRO A 327 2.06 26.40 18.81
C PRO A 327 2.12 27.61 19.77
N ALA A 328 2.44 27.37 21.05
CA ALA A 328 2.64 28.41 22.06
C ALA A 328 3.77 29.38 21.66
N THR A 329 4.93 28.85 21.31
CA THR A 329 6.10 29.63 20.85
C THR A 329 5.85 30.41 19.55
N LEU A 330 4.93 29.95 18.69
CA LEU A 330 4.45 30.76 17.55
C LEU A 330 3.55 31.92 18.00
N ASN A 331 2.66 31.70 18.97
CA ASN A 331 1.76 32.72 19.52
C ASN A 331 2.53 33.82 20.25
N GLU A 332 3.46 33.43 21.14
CA GLU A 332 4.34 34.31 21.92
C GLU A 332 5.25 35.18 21.05
N ARG A 333 6.02 34.54 20.14
CA ARG A 333 7.04 35.24 19.35
C ARG A 333 6.46 36.03 18.18
N TYR A 334 5.22 35.75 17.75
CA TYR A 334 4.61 36.38 16.58
C TYR A 334 3.13 36.72 16.81
N SER A 335 2.88 37.90 17.39
CA SER A 335 1.54 38.49 17.43
C SER A 335 0.97 38.70 16.01
N GLY A 336 -0.33 38.49 15.87
CA GLY A 336 -0.99 38.59 14.57
C GLY A 336 -2.49 38.87 14.66
N GLU A 337 -2.87 40.12 14.43
CA GLU A 337 -4.22 40.71 14.51
C GLU A 337 -5.29 40.09 13.57
N SER A 338 -4.98 38.99 12.89
CA SER A 338 -5.87 38.37 11.91
C SER A 338 -6.63 37.19 12.51
N GLU A 339 -7.95 37.20 12.44
CA GLU A 339 -8.84 36.05 12.70
C GLU A 339 -8.38 34.77 11.97
N LYS A 340 -7.77 34.90 10.77
CA LYS A 340 -7.22 33.77 10.00
C LYS A 340 -5.85 33.30 10.48
N TYR A 341 -5.16 34.07 11.30
CA TYR A 341 -3.94 33.67 12.01
C TYR A 341 -4.29 32.97 13.33
N ALA A 342 -5.18 33.57 14.14
CA ALA A 342 -5.71 32.96 15.36
C ALA A 342 -6.31 31.57 15.05
N ALA A 343 -7.19 31.47 14.06
CA ALA A 343 -7.75 30.20 13.62
C ALA A 343 -6.76 29.26 12.91
N PHE A 344 -5.52 29.69 12.61
CA PHE A 344 -4.45 28.77 12.22
C PHE A 344 -3.76 28.18 13.46
N LEU A 345 -3.45 29.03 14.45
CA LEU A 345 -2.84 28.60 15.70
C LEU A 345 -3.76 27.65 16.48
N GLU A 346 -5.05 27.96 16.58
CA GLU A 346 -6.11 27.10 17.09
C GLU A 346 -6.03 25.68 16.49
N LYS A 347 -6.17 25.57 15.16
CA LYS A 347 -6.10 24.27 14.46
C LYS A 347 -4.73 23.58 14.58
N LEU A 348 -3.65 24.33 14.73
CA LEU A 348 -2.32 23.77 14.99
C LEU A 348 -2.25 23.19 16.41
N THR A 349 -2.78 23.88 17.41
CA THR A 349 -2.91 23.39 18.79
C THR A 349 -3.80 22.14 18.85
N ASP A 350 -4.95 22.11 18.17
CA ASP A 350 -5.79 20.89 18.05
C ASP A 350 -4.98 19.70 17.53
N THR A 351 -4.11 19.94 16.54
CA THR A 351 -3.32 18.88 15.91
C THR A 351 -2.26 18.38 16.89
N PHE A 352 -1.59 19.30 17.59
CA PHE A 352 -0.55 19.00 18.58
C PHE A 352 -1.10 18.50 19.93
N ALA A 353 -2.42 18.46 20.14
CA ALA A 353 -3.03 18.03 21.39
C ALA A 353 -2.68 16.58 21.77
N ASN A 354 -2.57 15.67 20.80
CA ASN A 354 -1.85 14.41 20.97
C ASN A 354 -0.37 14.64 20.62
N ALA A 355 0.40 15.08 21.61
CA ALA A 355 1.80 15.42 21.43
C ALA A 355 2.65 14.21 21.02
N THR A 356 2.42 13.03 21.63
CA THR A 356 3.16 11.79 21.34
C THR A 356 3.00 11.37 19.88
N ALA A 357 1.77 11.36 19.37
CA ALA A 357 1.54 11.06 17.95
C ALA A 357 2.06 12.16 17.02
N THR A 358 1.93 13.43 17.40
CA THR A 358 2.33 14.55 16.54
C THR A 358 3.85 14.63 16.40
N TYR A 359 4.57 14.66 17.51
CA TYR A 359 6.03 14.68 17.50
C TYR A 359 6.62 13.33 17.08
N GLY A 360 6.03 12.20 17.45
CA GLY A 360 6.42 10.88 16.94
C GLY A 360 6.37 10.82 15.41
N THR A 361 5.33 11.38 14.79
CA THR A 361 5.23 11.51 13.31
C THR A 361 6.27 12.48 12.75
N LEU A 362 6.42 13.68 13.35
CA LEU A 362 7.34 14.70 12.84
C LEU A 362 8.82 14.33 12.98
N ILE A 363 9.21 13.66 14.06
CA ILE A 363 10.57 13.19 14.32
C ILE A 363 10.93 12.09 13.31
N HIS A 364 10.07 11.09 13.12
CA HIS A 364 10.28 10.05 12.10
C HIS A 364 10.32 10.64 10.68
N TRP A 365 9.47 11.64 10.36
CA TRP A 365 9.56 12.37 9.10
C TRP A 365 10.89 13.11 8.95
N VAL A 366 11.41 13.76 10.00
CA VAL A 366 12.76 14.38 9.99
C VAL A 366 13.86 13.35 9.75
N PHE A 367 13.78 12.16 10.35
CA PHE A 367 14.76 11.09 10.13
C PHE A 367 14.79 10.54 8.69
N VAL A 368 13.70 10.61 7.92
CA VAL A 368 13.62 9.95 6.61
C VAL A 368 13.50 10.88 5.40
N ARG A 369 13.08 12.14 5.59
CA ARG A 369 12.82 13.08 4.49
C ARG A 369 14.03 13.44 3.63
N HIS A 370 15.25 13.32 4.16
CA HIS A 370 16.51 13.67 3.47
C HIS A 370 17.25 12.44 2.89
N LEU A 371 16.74 11.21 3.03
CA LEU A 371 17.45 9.99 2.59
C LEU A 371 17.81 9.99 1.10
N GLY A 372 16.98 10.56 0.23
CA GLY A 372 17.27 10.66 -1.20
C GLY A 372 18.38 11.63 -1.59
N GLU A 373 18.87 12.45 -0.66
CA GLU A 373 20.09 13.25 -0.84
C GLU A 373 21.37 12.40 -0.70
N PHE A 374 21.27 11.18 -0.14
CA PHE A 374 22.40 10.30 0.19
C PHE A 374 23.19 9.85 -1.04
N GLU A 375 22.46 9.42 -2.07
CA GLU A 375 23.01 8.95 -3.35
C GLU A 375 23.22 10.09 -4.36
N ASN A 376 22.99 11.35 -3.96
CA ASN A 376 23.07 12.55 -4.80
C ASN A 376 22.20 12.52 -6.08
N LEU A 377 21.15 11.69 -6.12
CA LEU A 377 20.31 11.46 -7.30
C LEU A 377 19.29 12.59 -7.55
N PRO A 378 18.85 12.79 -8.82
CA PRO A 378 17.80 13.76 -9.14
C PRO A 378 16.46 13.45 -8.45
N LYS A 379 15.75 14.50 -8.00
CA LYS A 379 14.48 14.42 -7.25
C LYS A 379 14.64 13.67 -5.90
N PRO A 380 15.49 14.16 -4.98
CA PRO A 380 15.74 13.52 -3.69
C PRO A 380 14.46 13.29 -2.88
N GLU A 381 13.42 14.11 -3.05
CA GLU A 381 12.12 13.93 -2.35
C GLU A 381 11.39 12.65 -2.79
N LEU A 382 11.51 12.28 -4.06
CA LEU A 382 10.99 11.01 -4.57
C LEU A 382 11.89 9.85 -4.12
N ARG A 383 13.22 10.02 -4.17
CA ARG A 383 14.15 8.96 -3.75
C ARG A 383 14.03 8.67 -2.26
N SER A 384 13.94 9.69 -1.39
CA SER A 384 13.61 9.53 0.04
C SER A 384 12.36 8.69 0.20
N ARG A 385 11.28 9.02 -0.53
CA ARG A 385 10.00 8.29 -0.42
C ARG A 385 10.14 6.82 -0.80
N ASN A 386 10.83 6.52 -1.90
CA ASN A 386 11.02 5.14 -2.35
C ASN A 386 11.86 4.33 -1.34
N LEU A 387 12.93 4.93 -0.80
CA LEU A 387 13.81 4.29 0.19
C LEU A 387 13.08 3.84 1.47
N LEU A 388 11.97 4.47 1.88
CA LEU A 388 11.14 3.97 2.99
C LEU A 388 10.53 2.58 2.73
N ASP A 389 10.24 2.25 1.48
CA ASP A 389 9.64 0.97 1.10
C ASP A 389 10.73 -0.04 0.68
N GLU A 390 11.74 0.40 -0.07
CA GLU A 390 12.88 -0.44 -0.47
C GLU A 390 13.69 -0.95 0.74
N TRP A 391 13.92 -0.10 1.75
CA TRP A 391 14.56 -0.49 3.01
C TRP A 391 13.57 -0.87 4.11
N MET A 392 12.27 -0.97 3.79
CA MET A 392 11.19 -1.39 4.70
C MET A 392 11.07 -0.56 6.00
N LEU A 393 11.62 0.66 6.04
CA LEU A 393 11.66 1.54 7.22
C LEU A 393 10.27 1.86 7.77
N GLY A 394 9.21 1.78 6.93
CA GLY A 394 7.82 1.89 7.38
C GLY A 394 7.46 0.92 8.52
N LYS A 395 7.99 -0.31 8.54
CA LYS A 395 7.80 -1.24 9.67
C LYS A 395 8.45 -0.73 10.95
N LEU A 396 9.65 -0.15 10.85
CA LEU A 396 10.40 0.36 11.99
C LEU A 396 9.73 1.60 12.59
N VAL A 397 9.24 2.51 11.73
CA VAL A 397 8.43 3.67 12.14
C VAL A 397 7.16 3.21 12.87
N ARG A 398 6.38 2.28 12.27
CA ARG A 398 5.17 1.73 12.90
C ARG A 398 5.44 1.06 14.24
N LYS A 399 6.50 0.24 14.34
CA LYS A 399 6.89 -0.45 15.58
C LYS A 399 7.39 0.53 16.64
N SER A 400 8.15 1.54 16.26
CA SER A 400 8.64 2.57 17.19
C SER A 400 7.48 3.41 17.76
N LEU A 401 6.52 3.79 16.92
CA LEU A 401 5.29 4.48 17.35
C LEU A 401 4.42 3.63 18.28
N ARG A 402 4.19 2.35 17.95
CA ARG A 402 3.46 1.44 18.84
C ARG A 402 4.16 1.23 20.18
N ASN A 403 5.49 1.31 20.22
CA ASN A 403 6.27 1.28 21.46
C ASN A 403 6.28 2.63 22.23
N LEU A 404 5.56 3.65 21.77
CA LEU A 404 5.23 4.88 22.49
C LEU A 404 3.75 4.91 22.92
N ASP A 405 3.18 3.73 23.16
CA ASP A 405 1.78 3.48 23.55
C ASP A 405 0.72 4.03 22.57
N LEU A 406 1.07 4.30 21.31
CA LEU A 406 0.09 4.55 20.25
C LEU A 406 -0.63 3.23 19.88
N SER A 407 -1.94 3.33 19.63
CA SER A 407 -2.70 2.19 19.10
C SER A 407 -2.21 1.81 17.69
N ASP A 408 -2.49 0.57 17.25
CA ASP A 408 -2.13 0.11 15.90
C ASP A 408 -2.68 1.06 14.82
N ALA A 409 -3.95 1.49 14.91
CA ALA A 409 -4.57 2.43 13.97
C ALA A 409 -3.90 3.82 13.94
N GLN A 410 -3.49 4.35 15.10
CA GLN A 410 -2.74 5.61 15.17
C GLN A 410 -1.33 5.44 14.57
N SER A 411 -0.67 4.31 14.86
CA SER A 411 0.67 3.97 14.35
C SER A 411 0.67 3.80 12.83
N ASP A 412 -0.38 3.21 12.26
CA ASP A 412 -0.57 3.09 10.81
C ASP A 412 -0.84 4.46 10.15
N GLN A 413 -1.74 5.28 10.71
CA GLN A 413 -2.00 6.63 10.19
C GLN A 413 -0.74 7.51 10.23
N ALA A 414 0.01 7.48 11.33
CA ALA A 414 1.28 8.19 11.48
C ALA A 414 2.36 7.67 10.51
N THR A 415 2.45 6.36 10.29
CA THR A 415 3.38 5.77 9.29
C THR A 415 3.01 6.19 7.87
N ALA A 416 1.72 6.21 7.53
CA ALA A 416 1.23 6.69 6.25
C ALA A 416 1.47 8.21 6.07
N LEU A 417 1.37 9.00 7.15
CA LEU A 417 1.72 10.42 7.16
C LEU A 417 3.22 10.63 6.91
N VAL A 418 4.10 9.89 7.58
CA VAL A 418 5.55 9.95 7.36
C VAL A 418 5.89 9.69 5.89
N LYS A 419 5.24 8.70 5.24
CA LYS A 419 5.36 8.47 3.79
C LYS A 419 4.88 9.67 2.96
N LEU A 420 3.65 10.14 3.18
CA LEU A 420 3.05 11.26 2.44
C LEU A 420 3.89 12.55 2.54
N LEU A 421 4.34 12.89 3.74
CA LEU A 421 5.11 14.11 4.02
C LEU A 421 6.54 14.00 3.51
N THR A 422 7.10 12.80 3.41
CA THR A 422 8.42 12.55 2.78
C THR A 422 8.36 12.77 1.28
N ARG A 423 7.27 12.33 0.61
CA ARG A 423 7.07 12.56 -0.82
C ARG A 423 6.98 14.06 -1.17
N HIS A 424 6.49 14.87 -0.22
CA HIS A 424 6.19 16.30 -0.40
C HIS A 424 6.75 17.17 0.76
N PRO A 425 8.08 17.31 0.93
CA PRO A 425 8.66 18.00 2.10
C PRO A 425 8.47 19.54 2.07
N ASN A 426 7.94 20.10 0.98
CA ASN A 426 7.68 21.53 0.84
C ASN A 426 6.41 21.80 0.00
N PRO A 427 5.25 21.18 0.33
CA PRO A 427 4.21 20.86 -0.64
C PRO A 427 3.55 22.09 -1.27
N LEU A 428 3.35 23.13 -0.47
CA LEU A 428 2.35 24.14 -0.76
C LEU A 428 2.95 25.43 -1.31
N LYS A 429 2.55 25.83 -2.51
CA LYS A 429 2.72 27.21 -2.99
C LYS A 429 1.88 28.14 -2.09
N ILE A 430 2.39 29.33 -1.79
CA ILE A 430 1.70 30.39 -1.01
C ILE A 430 1.90 31.83 -1.56
N LYS A 431 2.64 31.95 -2.67
CA LYS A 431 2.85 33.20 -3.42
C LYS A 431 1.75 33.31 -4.50
N GLY A 432 1.11 34.48 -4.62
CA GLY A 432 -0.04 34.68 -5.53
C GLY A 432 -1.40 34.74 -4.80
N ALA A 433 -2.48 34.55 -5.57
CA ALA A 433 -3.87 34.63 -5.12
C ALA A 433 -4.40 33.26 -4.62
N THR A 434 -4.94 33.22 -3.39
CA THR A 434 -5.20 31.96 -2.68
C THR A 434 -6.14 30.98 -3.39
N LYS A 435 -7.13 31.45 -4.17
CA LYS A 435 -8.04 30.56 -4.92
C LYS A 435 -7.33 29.82 -6.05
N ILE A 436 -6.43 30.49 -6.78
CA ILE A 436 -5.65 29.90 -7.87
C ILE A 436 -4.65 28.90 -7.28
N ILE A 437 -3.97 29.29 -6.19
CA ILE A 437 -3.06 28.43 -5.42
C ILE A 437 -3.77 27.17 -4.88
N ALA A 438 -5.01 27.30 -4.39
CA ALA A 438 -5.78 26.16 -3.89
C ALA A 438 -6.03 25.12 -4.98
N PHE A 439 -6.37 25.56 -6.19
CA PHE A 439 -6.45 24.71 -7.36
C PHE A 439 -5.07 24.13 -7.74
N GLU A 440 -4.05 24.96 -7.97
CA GLU A 440 -2.70 24.51 -8.39
C GLU A 440 -2.06 23.50 -7.44
N ASN A 441 -2.18 23.69 -6.12
CA ASN A 441 -1.64 22.76 -5.15
C ASN A 441 -2.43 21.43 -5.16
N MET A 442 -3.77 21.48 -5.27
CA MET A 442 -4.61 20.28 -5.22
C MET A 442 -4.51 19.45 -6.51
N ASP A 443 -4.50 20.09 -7.67
CA ASP A 443 -4.21 19.47 -8.98
C ASP A 443 -2.83 18.79 -8.99
N SER A 444 -1.83 19.35 -8.29
CA SER A 444 -0.51 18.74 -8.15
C SER A 444 -0.46 17.61 -7.11
N LEU A 445 -1.27 17.66 -6.06
CA LEU A 445 -1.35 16.62 -5.02
C LEU A 445 -2.11 15.38 -5.54
N LEU A 446 -3.25 15.58 -6.20
CA LEU A 446 -4.05 14.49 -6.78
C LEU A 446 -3.36 13.75 -7.94
N LYS A 447 -2.21 14.24 -8.42
CA LYS A 447 -1.33 13.53 -9.37
C LYS A 447 -0.25 12.67 -8.67
N SER A 448 -0.23 12.64 -7.35
CA SER A 448 0.68 11.82 -6.54
C SER A 448 -0.06 10.57 -6.05
N SER A 449 0.44 9.39 -6.41
CA SER A 449 -0.07 8.11 -5.91
C SER A 449 -0.11 8.08 -4.38
N ASP A 450 0.92 8.57 -3.68
CA ASP A 450 0.95 8.65 -2.21
C ASP A 450 -0.21 9.47 -1.62
N PHE A 451 -0.63 10.54 -2.29
CA PHE A 451 -1.76 11.36 -1.81
C PHE A 451 -3.10 10.71 -2.13
N GLN A 452 -3.23 10.07 -3.30
CA GLN A 452 -4.41 9.27 -3.66
C GLN A 452 -4.60 8.12 -2.67
N GLN A 453 -3.56 7.32 -2.44
CA GLN A 453 -3.56 6.18 -1.51
C GLN A 453 -3.86 6.64 -0.08
N PHE A 454 -3.21 7.70 0.41
CA PHE A 454 -3.50 8.23 1.74
C PHE A 454 -4.96 8.70 1.86
N CYS A 455 -5.50 9.39 0.85
CA CYS A 455 -6.89 9.85 0.85
C CYS A 455 -7.90 8.73 0.54
N GLY A 456 -7.49 7.46 0.44
CA GLY A 456 -8.38 6.34 0.11
C GLY A 456 -9.10 6.52 -1.22
N VAL A 457 -8.40 7.04 -2.25
CA VAL A 457 -8.98 7.23 -3.58
C VAL A 457 -9.24 5.88 -4.24
N ASN A 458 -10.50 5.62 -4.56
CA ASN A 458 -10.96 4.37 -5.17
C ASN A 458 -11.93 4.64 -6.32
N GLU A 459 -12.03 3.69 -7.25
CA GLU A 459 -12.97 3.76 -8.37
C GLU A 459 -14.24 2.96 -8.06
N PHE A 460 -15.41 3.59 -8.26
CA PHE A 460 -16.72 2.97 -8.17
C PHE A 460 -17.64 3.59 -9.23
N GLU A 461 -18.34 2.75 -10.01
CA GLU A 461 -19.18 3.18 -11.15
C GLU A 461 -18.48 4.08 -12.18
N ASN A 462 -17.19 3.82 -12.46
CA ASN A 462 -16.30 4.65 -13.30
C ASN A 462 -16.06 6.08 -12.76
N GLN A 463 -16.28 6.30 -11.46
CA GLN A 463 -16.03 7.57 -10.77
C GLN A 463 -14.99 7.39 -9.66
N LEU A 464 -14.12 8.40 -9.52
CA LEU A 464 -13.11 8.42 -8.46
C LEU A 464 -13.62 9.14 -7.22
N TRP A 465 -13.79 8.37 -6.14
CA TRP A 465 -14.20 8.83 -4.81
C TRP A 465 -12.98 8.99 -3.90
N PHE A 466 -13.09 9.77 -2.81
CA PHE A 466 -12.04 9.87 -1.79
C PHE A 466 -12.61 9.92 -0.37
N ASN A 467 -11.86 9.45 0.63
CA ASN A 467 -12.25 9.53 2.03
C ASN A 467 -12.06 10.95 2.59
N LYS A 468 -13.15 11.53 3.12
CA LYS A 468 -13.18 12.91 3.66
C LYS A 468 -12.23 13.13 4.84
N GLU A 469 -12.14 12.16 5.75
CA GLU A 469 -11.37 12.26 6.98
C GLU A 469 -9.88 12.17 6.67
N SER A 470 -9.47 11.19 5.87
CA SER A 470 -8.09 11.07 5.39
C SER A 470 -7.68 12.29 4.55
N PHE A 471 -8.55 12.82 3.69
CA PHE A 471 -8.29 14.08 2.97
C PHE A 471 -8.10 15.27 3.91
N THR A 472 -8.86 15.32 5.01
CA THR A 472 -8.73 16.35 6.05
C THR A 472 -7.42 16.23 6.79
N VAL A 473 -7.08 15.03 7.27
CA VAL A 473 -5.79 14.73 7.92
C VAL A 473 -4.64 15.09 6.98
N ALA A 474 -4.67 14.67 5.70
CA ALA A 474 -3.65 14.99 4.72
C ALA A 474 -3.48 16.51 4.51
N THR A 475 -4.57 17.23 4.24
CA THR A 475 -4.51 18.68 3.96
C THR A 475 -4.08 19.51 5.17
N ASP A 476 -4.39 19.05 6.39
CA ASP A 476 -3.97 19.67 7.64
C ASP A 476 -2.47 19.43 7.89
N TRP A 477 -2.00 18.18 7.78
CA TRP A 477 -0.59 17.83 7.96
C TRP A 477 0.35 18.44 6.91
N LEU A 478 -0.10 18.57 5.66
CA LEU A 478 0.61 19.33 4.63
C LEU A 478 0.71 20.83 4.98
N CYS A 479 -0.23 21.37 5.75
CA CYS A 479 -0.14 22.73 6.32
C CYS A 479 0.80 22.79 7.54
N VAL A 480 0.86 21.76 8.39
CA VAL A 480 1.81 21.65 9.53
C VAL A 480 3.26 21.68 9.03
N VAL A 481 3.63 20.74 8.14
CA VAL A 481 4.97 20.70 7.53
C VAL A 481 5.29 22.00 6.79
N LYS A 482 4.29 22.62 6.14
CA LYS A 482 4.50 23.93 5.53
C LYS A 482 4.76 25.03 6.55
N ALA A 483 4.04 25.07 7.67
CA ALA A 483 4.28 26.03 8.74
C ALA A 483 5.69 25.85 9.36
N PHE A 484 6.09 24.60 9.63
CA PHE A 484 7.45 24.26 10.07
C PHE A 484 8.50 24.80 9.09
N SER A 485 8.40 24.50 7.79
CA SER A 485 9.36 24.98 6.78
C SER A 485 9.48 26.52 6.69
N LEU A 486 8.46 27.26 7.12
CA LEU A 486 8.44 28.72 7.13
C LEU A 486 9.05 29.30 8.41
N TRP A 487 8.81 28.64 9.54
CA TRP A 487 9.36 29.00 10.85
C TRP A 487 10.84 28.59 10.97
N GLN A 488 11.20 27.38 10.55
CA GLN A 488 12.59 26.87 10.52
C GLN A 488 13.51 27.78 9.70
N LYS A 489 13.00 28.37 8.61
CA LYS A 489 13.76 29.35 7.80
C LYS A 489 14.01 30.67 8.54
N ILE A 490 13.25 30.98 9.58
CA ILE A 490 13.49 32.14 10.46
C ILE A 490 14.50 31.75 11.54
N ASP A 491 14.32 30.61 12.20
CA ASP A 491 15.24 30.08 13.23
C ASP A 491 16.67 29.94 12.69
N ARG A 492 16.85 29.20 11.58
CA ARG A 492 18.13 29.07 10.85
C ARG A 492 18.75 30.39 10.34
N LEU A 493 17.99 31.50 10.31
CA LEU A 493 18.53 32.82 9.96
C LEU A 493 18.84 33.69 11.19
N ALA A 494 18.32 33.33 12.37
CA ALA A 494 18.64 33.96 13.65
C ALA A 494 19.92 33.36 14.26
N ASP A 495 20.13 32.04 14.12
CA ASP A 495 21.31 31.32 14.60
C ASP A 495 22.62 31.67 13.84
N LEU A 496 22.55 32.45 12.75
CA LEU A 496 23.71 32.85 11.95
C LEU A 496 24.23 34.24 12.36
N PRO A 497 25.50 34.40 12.78
CA PRO A 497 26.02 35.63 13.42
C PRO A 497 26.21 36.84 12.47
N ASP A 498 25.72 36.79 11.24
CA ASP A 498 25.80 37.89 10.27
C ASP A 498 24.60 38.85 10.41
N ALA A 499 24.87 40.14 10.60
CA ALA A 499 23.85 41.18 10.69
C ALA A 499 22.90 41.25 9.46
N LYS A 500 23.34 40.79 8.28
CA LYS A 500 22.51 40.61 7.07
C LYS A 500 21.51 39.45 7.24
N ASN A 501 21.93 38.36 7.87
CA ASN A 501 21.06 37.22 8.19
C ASN A 501 20.07 37.59 9.30
N ALA A 502 20.50 38.27 10.37
CA ALA A 502 19.60 38.81 11.39
C ALA A 502 18.52 39.76 10.80
N LYS A 503 18.91 40.66 9.88
CA LYS A 503 17.97 41.52 9.13
C LYS A 503 17.02 40.70 8.23
N ALA A 504 17.50 39.59 7.65
CA ALA A 504 16.67 38.68 6.86
C ALA A 504 15.68 37.87 7.74
N ALA A 505 16.12 37.39 8.90
CA ALA A 505 15.30 36.72 9.92
C ALA A 505 14.16 37.65 10.37
N GLN A 506 14.48 38.88 10.80
CA GLN A 506 13.47 39.86 11.24
C GLN A 506 12.46 40.19 10.11
N LYS A 507 12.92 40.27 8.86
CA LYS A 507 12.09 40.51 7.66
C LYS A 507 11.23 39.30 7.27
N ALA A 508 11.60 38.09 7.69
CA ALA A 508 10.82 36.87 7.53
C ALA A 508 9.82 36.66 8.69
N ALA A 509 10.25 36.90 9.94
CA ALA A 509 9.42 36.96 11.15
C ALA A 509 8.23 37.90 10.99
N LYS A 510 8.46 39.17 10.60
CA LYS A 510 7.42 40.17 10.29
C LYS A 510 6.48 39.77 9.13
N LYS A 511 6.69 38.62 8.48
CA LYS A 511 5.85 38.04 7.43
C LYS A 511 5.27 36.67 7.80
N LEU A 512 5.61 36.08 8.94
CA LEU A 512 5.15 34.74 9.33
C LEU A 512 3.64 34.69 9.60
N PRO A 513 3.03 35.56 10.44
CA PRO A 513 1.57 35.54 10.64
C PRO A 513 0.79 35.72 9.33
N LYS A 514 1.26 36.62 8.44
CA LYS A 514 0.66 36.88 7.11
C LYS A 514 0.86 35.72 6.11
N ARG A 515 1.72 34.73 6.41
CA ARG A 515 1.85 33.47 5.66
C ARG A 515 1.02 32.36 6.27
N LEU A 516 1.00 32.22 7.60
CA LEU A 516 0.19 31.22 8.30
C LEU A 516 -1.31 31.49 8.11
N ALA A 517 -1.74 32.76 8.14
CA ALA A 517 -3.10 33.16 7.73
C ALA A 517 -3.44 32.88 6.26
N LYS A 518 -2.44 32.70 5.37
CA LYS A 518 -2.67 32.19 4.01
C LYS A 518 -2.82 30.68 3.98
N LEU A 519 -2.15 29.92 4.86
CA LEU A 519 -2.36 28.47 5.01
C LEU A 519 -3.77 28.18 5.50
N GLN A 520 -4.27 28.88 6.53
CA GLN A 520 -5.66 28.69 6.99
C GLN A 520 -6.68 29.04 5.90
N LYS A 521 -6.41 30.07 5.09
CA LYS A 521 -7.28 30.39 3.93
C LYS A 521 -7.18 29.36 2.79
N LEU A 522 -6.03 28.71 2.62
CA LEU A 522 -5.82 27.62 1.67
C LEU A 522 -6.58 26.36 2.12
N ARG A 523 -6.40 25.96 3.38
CA ARG A 523 -7.15 24.89 4.07
C ARG A 523 -8.66 25.09 3.98
N ARG A 524 -9.18 26.26 4.40
CA ARG A 524 -10.62 26.60 4.29
C ARG A 524 -11.14 26.62 2.84
N HIS A 525 -10.28 26.75 1.82
CA HIS A 525 -10.70 26.61 0.42
C HIS A 525 -10.81 25.15 -0.04
N TRP A 526 -9.92 24.25 0.40
CA TRP A 526 -10.04 22.82 0.10
C TRP A 526 -11.15 22.14 0.89
N GLN A 527 -11.32 22.46 2.17
CA GLN A 527 -12.38 21.87 2.99
C GLN A 527 -13.77 22.16 2.38
N LYS A 528 -14.06 23.45 2.10
CA LYS A 528 -15.28 23.83 1.35
C LYS A 528 -15.31 23.38 -0.12
N ALA A 529 -14.25 22.78 -0.66
CA ALA A 529 -14.29 22.12 -1.96
C ALA A 529 -14.62 20.62 -1.80
N SER A 530 -14.09 19.98 -0.76
CA SER A 530 -14.44 18.61 -0.33
C SER A 530 -15.94 18.51 -0.02
N ASP A 531 -16.47 19.36 0.86
CA ASP A 531 -17.90 19.39 1.17
C ASP A 531 -18.78 19.65 -0.07
N ASN A 532 -18.34 20.56 -0.95
CA ASN A 532 -19.04 20.88 -2.20
C ASN A 532 -18.99 19.74 -3.24
N SER A 533 -18.08 18.77 -3.12
CA SER A 533 -17.79 17.77 -4.16
C SER A 533 -18.56 16.46 -4.01
N LEU A 534 -19.29 16.27 -2.90
CA LEU A 534 -19.82 14.96 -2.49
C LEU A 534 -18.74 13.86 -2.46
N TYR A 535 -17.49 14.27 -2.21
CA TYR A 535 -16.29 13.42 -2.15
C TYR A 535 -15.87 12.78 -3.49
N LEU A 536 -16.33 13.36 -4.62
CA LEU A 536 -15.86 13.03 -5.97
C LEU A 536 -14.62 13.87 -6.34
N VAL A 537 -13.55 13.20 -6.80
CA VAL A 537 -12.29 13.84 -7.23
C VAL A 537 -12.52 14.82 -8.40
N THR A 538 -13.43 14.48 -9.31
CA THR A 538 -13.82 15.30 -10.46
C THR A 538 -14.47 16.62 -10.04
N GLU A 539 -15.47 16.59 -9.15
CA GLU A 539 -16.14 17.82 -8.69
C GLU A 539 -15.30 18.62 -7.69
N LEU A 540 -14.40 17.99 -6.92
CA LEU A 540 -13.39 18.70 -6.12
C LEU A 540 -12.51 19.59 -7.00
N ILE A 541 -12.03 19.04 -8.13
CA ILE A 541 -11.25 19.76 -9.15
C ILE A 541 -12.11 20.80 -9.90
N ALA A 542 -13.37 20.46 -10.21
CA ALA A 542 -14.29 21.37 -10.87
C ALA A 542 -14.60 22.59 -9.99
N ASP A 543 -14.96 22.40 -8.73
CA ASP A 543 -15.23 23.46 -7.75
C ASP A 543 -14.04 24.40 -7.54
N LEU A 544 -12.83 23.85 -7.31
CA LEU A 544 -11.61 24.64 -7.15
C LEU A 544 -11.29 25.44 -8.42
N SER A 545 -11.42 24.84 -9.61
CA SER A 545 -11.16 25.52 -10.88
C SER A 545 -12.21 26.59 -11.23
N LYS A 546 -13.51 26.32 -10.98
CA LYS A 546 -14.61 27.30 -11.05
C LYS A 546 -14.28 28.50 -10.15
N LYS A 547 -13.92 28.25 -8.88
CA LYS A 547 -13.54 29.27 -7.89
C LYS A 547 -12.27 30.05 -8.28
N ALA A 548 -11.29 29.43 -8.95
CA ALA A 548 -10.09 30.10 -9.45
C ALA A 548 -10.39 31.01 -10.66
N LYS A 549 -11.07 30.51 -11.70
CA LYS A 549 -11.45 31.26 -12.90
C LYS A 549 -12.28 32.51 -12.57
N LEU A 550 -13.24 32.39 -11.66
CA LEU A 550 -14.06 33.53 -11.18
C LEU A 550 -13.26 34.67 -10.51
N LYS A 551 -12.02 34.44 -10.08
CA LYS A 551 -11.16 35.52 -9.58
C LYS A 551 -10.19 36.05 -10.64
N SER A 552 -9.71 35.24 -11.59
CA SER A 552 -8.86 35.77 -12.67
C SER A 552 -9.62 36.78 -13.54
N THR A 553 -10.91 36.55 -13.80
CA THR A 553 -11.78 37.51 -14.52
C THR A 553 -12.03 38.79 -13.71
N LYS A 554 -12.31 38.68 -12.41
CA LYS A 554 -12.56 39.85 -11.55
C LYS A 554 -11.29 40.70 -11.34
N ASP A 555 -10.13 40.07 -11.16
CA ASP A 555 -8.85 40.77 -11.04
C ASP A 555 -8.44 41.45 -12.36
N ALA A 556 -8.93 40.95 -13.51
CA ALA A 556 -8.76 41.59 -14.82
C ALA A 556 -9.72 42.75 -15.06
N SER A 557 -10.99 42.65 -14.64
CA SER A 557 -11.95 43.76 -14.74
C SER A 557 -11.63 44.90 -13.78
N GLU A 558 -11.18 44.59 -12.55
CA GLU A 558 -10.70 45.60 -11.59
C GLU A 558 -9.46 46.34 -12.12
N LYS A 559 -8.52 45.63 -12.78
CA LYS A 559 -7.37 46.28 -13.46
C LYS A 559 -7.78 47.18 -14.63
N LYS A 560 -8.79 46.79 -15.42
CA LYS A 560 -9.34 47.69 -16.46
C LYS A 560 -9.96 48.95 -15.84
N ALA A 561 -10.84 48.78 -14.84
CA ALA A 561 -11.51 49.90 -14.18
C ALA A 561 -10.52 50.86 -13.48
N VAL A 562 -9.41 50.36 -12.94
CA VAL A 562 -8.33 51.21 -12.40
C VAL A 562 -7.60 51.97 -13.50
N ASN A 563 -7.24 51.34 -14.63
CA ASN A 563 -6.62 52.05 -15.75
C ASN A 563 -7.55 53.11 -16.38
N GLU A 564 -8.85 52.83 -16.48
CA GLU A 564 -9.85 53.78 -16.96
C GLU A 564 -10.01 54.97 -15.99
N LYS A 565 -10.03 54.74 -14.68
CA LYS A 565 -10.04 55.83 -13.67
C LYS A 565 -8.75 56.65 -13.66
N VAL A 566 -7.58 56.03 -13.85
CA VAL A 566 -6.29 56.76 -13.92
C VAL A 566 -6.21 57.66 -15.17
N ASN A 567 -6.77 57.21 -16.30
CA ASN A 567 -6.84 58.03 -17.52
C ASN A 567 -7.91 59.14 -17.44
N GLY A 568 -8.92 59.03 -16.56
CA GLY A 568 -9.94 60.06 -16.36
C GLY A 568 -9.43 61.36 -15.72
N SER A 569 -8.36 61.30 -14.93
CA SER A 569 -7.93 62.41 -14.05
C SER A 569 -6.89 63.38 -14.66
N ARG A 570 -6.71 63.41 -15.99
CA ARG A 570 -5.69 64.25 -16.67
C ARG A 570 -6.24 65.07 -17.85
N LYS A 571 -7.29 65.89 -17.66
CA LYS A 571 -7.71 66.93 -18.63
C LYS A 571 -8.25 68.23 -18.00
N LYS A 572 -7.35 69.17 -17.73
CA LYS A 572 -7.50 70.66 -17.74
C LYS A 572 -6.15 71.26 -17.25
N ALA A 573 -5.65 72.41 -17.72
CA ALA A 573 -6.13 73.30 -18.79
C ALA A 573 -4.97 74.05 -19.46
N VAL A 574 -5.12 74.41 -20.74
CA VAL A 574 -4.50 75.55 -21.45
C VAL A 574 -5.55 76.07 -22.46
N ILE A 575 -5.54 77.35 -22.81
CA ILE A 575 -6.52 78.01 -23.71
C ILE A 575 -5.79 78.61 -24.96
N PRO A 576 -6.41 79.37 -25.89
CA PRO A 576 -6.58 78.92 -27.28
C PRO A 576 -5.71 79.65 -28.33
N VAL A 577 -5.66 79.08 -29.55
CA VAL A 577 -5.19 79.72 -30.79
C VAL A 577 -6.14 79.32 -31.95
N ARG A 578 -6.25 80.14 -33.00
CA ARG A 578 -7.26 80.04 -34.08
C ARG A 578 -6.77 79.25 -35.32
N ASP A 579 -7.61 78.60 -36.14
CA ASP A 579 -9.02 78.22 -35.92
C ASP A 579 -9.28 76.74 -36.35
N ASP A 580 -9.19 76.28 -37.60
CA ASP A 580 -9.55 76.86 -38.91
C ASP A 580 -9.92 75.73 -39.91
N LYS A 581 -10.63 76.05 -41.00
CA LYS A 581 -11.26 75.06 -41.92
C LYS A 581 -11.42 75.60 -43.36
N PRO A 582 -11.12 74.77 -44.38
CA PRO A 582 -12.10 73.77 -44.89
C PRO A 582 -11.43 72.43 -45.36
N ALA A 583 -12.11 71.36 -45.81
CA ALA A 583 -13.49 70.83 -45.66
C ALA A 583 -13.57 69.35 -46.12
N LYS A 584 -14.70 68.66 -45.81
CA LYS A 584 -15.38 67.52 -46.49
C LYS A 584 -14.52 66.44 -47.22
N ARG A 585 -14.51 65.14 -46.83
CA ARG A 585 -15.54 64.06 -47.04
C ARG A 585 -15.84 63.75 -48.53
N PRO A 586 -16.14 62.48 -48.95
CA PRO A 586 -16.85 61.44 -48.17
C PRO A 586 -16.35 59.96 -48.28
N LYS A 587 -17.17 59.07 -47.69
CA LYS A 587 -17.06 57.62 -47.48
C LYS A 587 -17.13 56.76 -48.76
N ASN A 588 -16.61 55.53 -48.69
CA ASN A 588 -17.36 54.25 -48.83
C ASN A 588 -16.56 53.15 -48.06
N ILE A 589 -17.10 52.22 -47.26
CA ILE A 589 -18.25 51.29 -47.34
C ILE A 589 -17.87 49.94 -47.98
N SER A 590 -18.18 48.88 -47.21
CA SER A 590 -17.95 47.43 -47.30
C SER A 590 -18.72 46.74 -48.48
N PRO A 591 -18.79 45.38 -48.69
CA PRO A 591 -18.52 44.27 -47.73
C PRO A 591 -18.02 42.87 -48.24
N LYS A 592 -17.59 42.01 -47.29
CA LYS A 592 -17.70 40.52 -47.28
C LYS A 592 -16.89 39.75 -48.38
N GLN A 593 -16.68 38.41 -48.34
CA GLN A 593 -17.04 37.31 -47.40
C GLN A 593 -15.97 36.18 -47.40
N LYS A 594 -16.19 35.13 -46.56
CA LYS A 594 -15.71 33.70 -46.61
C LYS A 594 -14.66 33.29 -47.69
N GLU A 595 -13.70 32.40 -47.42
CA GLU A 595 -13.96 30.99 -47.03
C GLU A 595 -12.72 30.24 -46.43
N LYS A 596 -12.79 28.91 -46.28
CA LYS A 596 -11.69 27.99 -45.87
C LYS A 596 -11.41 26.98 -46.99
N PRO A 597 -10.24 26.32 -46.96
CA PRO A 597 -10.21 24.86 -47.17
C PRO A 597 -9.62 24.08 -45.99
N LYS A 598 -9.90 22.78 -45.96
CA LYS A 598 -9.14 21.76 -45.20
C LYS A 598 -8.07 21.17 -46.11
N THR A 599 -7.01 20.59 -45.53
CA THR A 599 -6.19 19.57 -46.21
C THR A 599 -6.23 18.26 -45.44
N THR A 600 -6.24 17.16 -46.19
CA THR A 600 -6.22 15.78 -45.70
C THR A 600 -5.39 14.98 -46.69
N ILE A 601 -4.44 14.19 -46.22
CA ILE A 601 -3.61 13.34 -47.08
C ILE A 601 -3.76 11.89 -46.61
N LYS A 602 -3.86 10.96 -47.57
CA LYS A 602 -4.13 9.53 -47.38
C LYS A 602 -2.83 8.71 -47.27
N ALA A 603 -2.98 7.46 -46.84
CA ALA A 603 -1.95 6.43 -46.94
C ALA A 603 -1.93 5.74 -48.32
N GLY A 604 -0.83 5.02 -48.59
CA GLY A 604 -0.68 3.95 -49.58
C GLY A 604 0.64 3.20 -49.29
N THR A 605 0.64 1.93 -48.90
CA THR A 605 0.54 0.66 -49.69
C THR A 605 1.83 0.18 -50.38
N GLU A 606 2.26 -1.00 -49.94
CA GLU A 606 2.99 -2.09 -50.64
C GLU A 606 4.35 -1.88 -51.34
N ALA A 607 5.32 -2.73 -50.97
CA ALA A 607 6.03 -3.64 -51.90
C ALA A 607 6.69 -4.83 -51.18
N LYS A 608 6.88 -5.96 -51.88
CA LYS A 608 7.47 -7.23 -51.37
C LYS A 608 8.95 -7.39 -51.76
N LYS A 609 9.75 -8.10 -50.94
CA LYS A 609 10.86 -9.04 -51.33
C LYS A 609 11.56 -9.63 -50.07
N THR A 610 11.28 -10.87 -49.68
CA THR A 610 11.94 -12.16 -50.06
C THR A 610 13.31 -12.48 -49.41
N ALA A 611 13.25 -13.42 -48.45
CA ALA A 611 14.16 -14.57 -48.24
C ALA A 611 15.66 -14.38 -47.91
N LYS A 612 16.05 -14.97 -46.76
CA LYS A 612 17.08 -16.03 -46.69
C LYS A 612 16.95 -16.88 -45.42
N LYS A 613 17.15 -18.21 -45.54
CA LYS A 613 17.44 -19.15 -44.45
C LYS A 613 18.97 -19.37 -44.38
N PRO A 614 19.48 -19.91 -43.26
CA PRO A 614 20.47 -20.99 -43.31
C PRO A 614 19.88 -22.34 -42.85
N LYS A 615 20.60 -23.43 -43.13
CA LYS A 615 20.27 -24.81 -42.70
C LYS A 615 21.36 -25.35 -41.76
N ASN A 616 20.95 -26.33 -40.97
CA ASN A 616 21.67 -27.23 -40.06
C ASN A 616 23.07 -27.73 -40.50
N LEU A 617 23.86 -28.18 -39.52
CA LEU A 617 24.72 -29.41 -39.45
C LEU A 617 26.10 -29.13 -38.78
N PRO A 618 26.78 -30.12 -38.15
CA PRO A 618 26.30 -31.36 -37.53
C PRO A 618 26.85 -31.58 -36.08
N GLN A 619 26.52 -32.73 -35.47
CA GLN A 619 27.14 -33.22 -34.22
C GLN A 619 28.54 -33.82 -34.46
N LYS A 620 29.46 -33.76 -33.47
CA LYS A 620 30.31 -34.87 -32.96
C LYS A 620 31.43 -34.39 -32.02
N LYS A 621 31.26 -34.55 -30.71
CA LYS A 621 31.95 -35.58 -29.90
C LYS A 621 31.38 -35.59 -28.49
#